data_AF-A0A1X7A549-F1
#
_entry.id   AF-A0A1X7A549-F1
#
_cell.length_a   1.000
_cell.length_b   1.000
_cell.length_c   1.000
_cell.angle_alpha   90.00
_cell.angle_beta   90.00
_cell.angle_gamma   90.00
#
_symmetry.space_group_name_H-M   'P 1'
#
loop_
_entity.id
_entity.type
_entity.pdbx_description
1 polymer ?
#
loop_
_entity_poly.entity_id
_entity_poly.type
_entity_poly.pdbx_seq_one_letter_code
_entity_poly.pdbx_strand_id
1 'polypeptide(L)'
;MLTQLQSKIQTLYTGSERISVNFRYGLILFDFASIGFFLLTAPLPNSPVLITISLALGVIILLDTVCRLWIADDRLDLLKKPYMLADVLVIFSVFANPFVAIDLRFLRILRGLRLVHSYYLLGDLRRQSVFFRNNEDAIVAANNLFIFIFFCTSAVYELHFSAEDIPHTYLDALYFTVATLTTTGYGDVTLTTPSGKLLSILMMGVGVALFVQLGRALFRPTKVKYKCTSCGLLRHDADAIHCKHCGATVAIESSGKD
;
A
#
# COMPACT_ATOMS: atom_id res chain seq x y z
N MET A 1 -4.95 27.62 -23.22
CA MET A 1 -4.14 27.59 -21.98
C MET A 1 -4.47 26.34 -21.13
N LEU A 2 -5.74 26.07 -20.78
CA LEU A 2 -6.12 24.85 -20.04
C LEU A 2 -5.75 23.53 -20.74
N THR A 3 -5.88 23.44 -22.07
CA THR A 3 -5.54 22.24 -22.84
C THR A 3 -4.03 21.92 -22.84
N GLN A 4 -3.17 22.95 -22.82
CA GLN A 4 -1.72 22.77 -22.68
C GLN A 4 -1.30 22.37 -21.27
N LEU A 5 -2.04 22.84 -20.26
CA LEU A 5 -1.83 22.41 -18.87
C LEU A 5 -2.25 20.95 -18.69
N GLN A 6 -3.41 20.56 -19.25
CA GLN A 6 -3.91 19.20 -19.20
C GLN A 6 -2.96 18.20 -19.87
N SER A 7 -2.40 18.53 -21.05
CA SER A 7 -1.45 17.65 -21.73
C SER A 7 -0.12 17.52 -20.97
N LYS A 8 0.37 18.61 -20.35
CA LYS A 8 1.55 18.55 -19.47
C LYS A 8 1.31 17.66 -18.26
N ILE A 9 0.18 17.81 -17.57
CA ILE A 9 -0.13 16.99 -16.40
C ILE A 9 -0.33 15.53 -16.83
N GLN A 10 -1.02 15.26 -17.94
CA GLN A 10 -1.12 13.91 -18.49
C GLN A 10 0.26 13.29 -18.74
N THR A 11 1.19 14.05 -19.33
CA THR A 11 2.58 13.60 -19.55
C THR A 11 3.34 13.33 -18.25
N LEU A 12 3.10 14.10 -17.18
CA LEU A 12 3.67 13.84 -15.85
C LEU A 12 3.17 12.52 -15.25
N TYR A 13 1.89 12.18 -15.44
CA TYR A 13 1.27 10.99 -14.85
C TYR A 13 1.47 9.72 -15.70
N THR A 14 1.46 9.80 -17.02
CA THR A 14 1.54 8.62 -17.93
C THR A 14 2.83 8.54 -18.74
N GLY A 15 3.65 9.60 -18.74
CA GLY A 15 4.85 9.69 -19.57
C GLY A 15 5.96 8.72 -19.16
N SER A 16 6.84 8.42 -20.12
CA SER A 16 8.01 7.56 -19.93
C SER A 16 9.32 8.29 -19.67
N GLU A 17 9.25 9.62 -19.55
CA GLU A 17 10.42 10.44 -19.29
C GLU A 17 10.87 10.31 -17.82
N ARG A 18 12.16 10.53 -17.57
CA ARG A 18 12.75 10.48 -16.21
C ARG A 18 12.02 11.40 -15.24
N ILE A 19 11.53 12.54 -15.69
CA ILE A 19 10.77 13.51 -14.89
C ILE A 19 9.43 12.90 -14.45
N SER A 20 8.67 12.29 -15.38
CA SER A 20 7.40 11.61 -15.09
C SER A 20 7.58 10.41 -14.15
N VAL A 21 8.68 9.67 -14.30
CA VAL A 21 9.02 8.56 -13.40
C VAL A 21 9.35 9.07 -11.99
N ASN A 22 10.23 10.06 -11.86
CA ASN A 22 10.59 10.65 -10.57
C ASN A 22 9.39 11.29 -9.88
N PHE A 23 8.50 11.93 -10.64
CA PHE A 23 7.26 12.49 -10.13
C PHE A 23 6.36 11.42 -9.51
N ARG A 24 6.15 10.29 -10.20
CA ARG A 24 5.38 9.15 -9.65
C ARG A 24 6.02 8.55 -8.41
N TYR A 25 7.35 8.41 -8.37
CA TYR A 25 8.05 8.01 -7.16
C TYR A 25 7.86 9.01 -6.01
N GLY A 26 7.87 10.31 -6.32
CA GLY A 26 7.57 11.37 -5.36
C GLY A 26 6.16 11.27 -4.79
N LEU A 27 5.15 10.98 -5.62
CA LEU A 27 3.77 10.76 -5.17
C LEU A 27 3.65 9.54 -4.26
N ILE A 28 4.31 8.44 -4.61
CA ILE A 28 4.33 7.23 -3.77
C ILE A 28 5.00 7.52 -2.43
N LEU A 29 6.16 8.20 -2.43
CA LEU A 29 6.85 8.60 -1.22
C LEU A 29 6.00 9.54 -0.36
N PHE A 30 5.31 10.49 -0.99
CA PHE A 30 4.38 11.39 -0.32
C PHE A 30 3.21 10.63 0.30
N ASP A 31 2.61 9.69 -0.42
CA ASP A 31 1.53 8.85 0.11
C ASP A 31 2.02 8.06 1.33
N PHE A 32 3.21 7.44 1.27
CA PHE A 32 3.83 6.77 2.41
C PHE A 32 4.10 7.70 3.60
N ALA A 33 4.68 8.86 3.34
CA ALA A 33 4.96 9.85 4.38
C ALA A 33 3.67 10.35 5.02
N SER A 34 2.62 10.57 4.22
CA SER A 34 1.31 10.99 4.72
C SER A 34 0.65 9.90 5.58
N ILE A 35 0.70 8.65 5.14
CA ILE A 35 0.19 7.50 5.90
C ILE A 35 0.98 7.36 7.21
N GLY A 36 2.32 7.35 7.15
CA GLY A 36 3.19 7.27 8.31
C GLY A 36 2.95 8.42 9.31
N PHE A 37 2.80 9.66 8.82
CA PHE A 37 2.44 10.80 9.63
C PHE A 37 1.10 10.58 10.35
N PHE A 38 0.05 10.17 9.63
CA PHE A 38 -1.27 9.95 10.22
C PHE A 38 -1.26 8.80 11.24
N LEU A 39 -0.44 7.77 11.03
CA LEU A 39 -0.29 6.65 11.95
C LEU A 39 0.45 7.06 13.23
N LEU A 40 1.59 7.74 13.11
CA LEU A 40 2.38 8.20 14.25
C LEU A 40 1.66 9.24 15.09
N THR A 41 0.77 10.01 14.47
CA THR A 41 -0.01 11.06 15.14
C THR A 41 -1.37 10.57 15.62
N ALA A 42 -1.78 9.35 15.26
CA ALA A 42 -3.04 8.76 15.72
C ALA A 42 -3.20 8.75 17.26
N PRO A 43 -2.20 8.29 18.06
CA PRO A 43 -2.33 8.25 19.52
C PRO A 43 -2.14 9.62 20.20
N LEU A 44 -1.70 10.65 19.45
CA LEU A 44 -1.43 11.96 20.02
C LEU A 44 -2.72 12.77 20.19
N PRO A 45 -2.85 13.55 21.28
CA PRO A 45 -3.98 14.45 21.47
C PRO A 45 -4.03 15.50 20.34
N ASN A 46 -5.24 15.95 20.03
CA ASN A 46 -5.52 16.93 18.98
C ASN A 46 -4.91 18.30 19.31
N SER A 47 -3.65 18.50 18.97
CA SER A 47 -3.04 19.82 19.02
C SER A 47 -3.44 20.63 17.76
N PRO A 48 -3.57 21.96 17.85
CA PRO A 48 -3.85 22.80 16.69
C PRO A 48 -2.81 22.61 15.58
N VAL A 49 -1.56 22.35 15.95
CA VAL A 49 -0.47 22.04 15.01
C VAL A 49 -0.76 20.77 14.20
N LEU A 50 -1.20 19.69 14.84
CA LEU A 50 -1.54 18.43 14.16
C LEU A 50 -2.73 18.59 13.21
N ILE A 51 -3.71 19.41 13.58
CA ILE A 51 -4.86 19.73 12.74
C ILE A 51 -4.41 20.50 11.49
N THR A 52 -3.55 21.51 11.65
CA THR A 52 -3.03 22.29 10.52
C THR A 52 -2.22 21.43 9.56
N ILE A 53 -1.32 20.57 10.06
CA ILE A 53 -0.53 19.66 9.21
C ILE A 53 -1.44 18.65 8.51
N SER A 54 -2.42 18.08 9.23
CA SER A 54 -3.40 17.14 8.66
C SER A 54 -4.20 17.78 7.52
N LEU A 55 -4.62 19.04 7.69
CA LEU A 55 -5.35 19.79 6.67
C LEU A 55 -4.46 20.12 5.47
N ALA A 56 -3.20 20.52 5.69
CA ALA A 56 -2.25 20.77 4.61
C ALA A 56 -2.00 19.52 3.77
N LEU A 57 -1.80 18.36 4.41
CA LEU A 57 -1.73 17.08 3.72
C LEU A 57 -3.03 16.80 2.96
N GLY A 58 -4.20 16.98 3.59
CA GLY A 58 -5.50 16.82 2.95
C GLY A 58 -5.70 17.67 1.68
N VAL A 59 -5.18 18.90 1.67
CA VAL A 59 -5.20 19.76 0.48
C VAL A 59 -4.33 19.21 -0.64
N ILE A 60 -3.10 18.76 -0.34
CA ILE A 60 -2.22 18.16 -1.36
C ILE A 60 -2.88 16.92 -1.97
N ILE A 61 -3.52 16.10 -1.15
CA ILE A 61 -4.26 14.91 -1.56
C ILE A 61 -5.42 15.28 -2.48
N LEU A 62 -6.23 16.26 -2.07
CA LEU A 62 -7.33 16.77 -2.87
C LEU A 62 -6.86 17.25 -4.23
N LEU A 63 -5.72 17.97 -4.30
CA LEU A 63 -5.15 18.44 -5.55
C LEU A 63 -4.74 17.28 -6.48
N ASP A 64 -4.11 16.23 -5.95
CA ASP A 64 -3.78 15.03 -6.72
C ASP A 64 -5.05 14.33 -7.24
N THR A 65 -6.06 14.13 -6.40
CA THR A 65 -7.35 13.51 -6.78
C THR A 65 -8.06 14.34 -7.86
N VAL A 66 -8.07 15.67 -7.75
CA VAL A 66 -8.65 16.57 -8.76
C VAL A 66 -7.88 16.50 -10.08
N CYS A 67 -6.53 16.48 -10.04
CA CYS A 67 -5.71 16.33 -11.25
C CYS A 67 -6.05 15.04 -11.99
N ARG A 68 -6.21 13.92 -11.28
CA ARG A 68 -6.58 12.62 -11.88
C ARG A 68 -7.97 12.64 -12.49
N LEU A 69 -8.96 13.19 -11.78
CA LEU A 69 -10.32 13.40 -12.30
C LEU A 69 -10.33 14.25 -13.57
N TRP A 70 -9.42 15.22 -13.66
CA TRP A 70 -9.36 16.11 -14.81
C TRP A 70 -8.71 15.47 -16.05
N ILE A 71 -7.76 14.54 -15.86
CA ILE A 71 -7.08 13.81 -16.94
C ILE A 71 -7.88 12.58 -17.40
N ALA A 72 -8.77 12.05 -16.55
CA ALA A 72 -9.51 10.84 -16.85
C ALA A 72 -10.45 11.00 -18.05
N ASP A 73 -10.42 10.02 -18.95
CA ASP A 73 -11.32 9.94 -20.11
C ASP A 73 -12.78 9.79 -19.68
N ASP A 74 -13.05 8.97 -18.65
CA ASP A 74 -14.36 8.82 -18.01
C ASP A 74 -14.26 9.02 -16.48
N ARG A 75 -14.86 10.12 -16.02
CA ARG A 75 -14.84 10.53 -14.60
C ARG A 75 -15.66 9.61 -13.70
N LEU A 76 -16.77 9.07 -14.22
CA LEU A 76 -17.68 8.23 -13.45
C LEU A 76 -17.11 6.82 -13.28
N ASP A 77 -16.43 6.30 -14.31
CA ASP A 77 -15.68 5.05 -14.18
C ASP A 77 -14.54 5.21 -13.16
N LEU A 78 -13.80 6.32 -13.22
CA LEU A 78 -12.72 6.60 -12.28
C LEU A 78 -13.23 6.69 -10.82
N LEU A 79 -14.35 7.38 -10.58
CA LEU A 79 -14.92 7.52 -9.23
C LEU A 79 -15.40 6.19 -8.62
N LYS A 80 -15.82 5.22 -9.45
CA LYS A 80 -16.25 3.90 -8.99
C LYS A 80 -15.09 2.99 -8.60
N LYS A 81 -13.85 3.34 -8.93
CA LYS A 81 -12.68 2.54 -8.58
C LYS A 81 -12.42 2.61 -7.07
N PRO A 82 -12.10 1.47 -6.43
CA PRO A 82 -11.99 1.40 -4.97
C PRO A 82 -10.93 2.35 -4.37
N TYR A 83 -9.83 2.63 -5.10
CA TYR A 83 -8.83 3.59 -4.65
C TYR A 83 -9.34 5.04 -4.67
N MET A 84 -10.17 5.41 -5.65
CA MET A 84 -10.70 6.76 -5.77
C MET A 84 -11.75 7.02 -4.70
N LEU A 85 -12.59 6.02 -4.43
CA LEU A 85 -13.54 6.06 -3.32
C LEU A 85 -12.81 6.19 -1.98
N ALA A 86 -11.70 5.46 -1.81
CA ALA A 86 -10.86 5.59 -0.62
C ALA A 86 -10.31 7.02 -0.44
N ASP A 87 -9.71 7.61 -1.48
CA ASP A 87 -9.21 8.99 -1.40
C ASP A 87 -10.32 10.00 -1.10
N VAL A 88 -11.49 9.87 -1.73
CA VAL A 88 -12.65 10.73 -1.45
C VAL A 88 -13.10 10.60 0.01
N LEU A 89 -13.16 9.38 0.54
CA LEU A 89 -13.50 9.13 1.96
C LEU A 89 -12.45 9.73 2.90
N VAL A 90 -11.16 9.64 2.56
CA VAL A 90 -10.06 10.22 3.35
C VAL A 90 -10.13 11.75 3.35
N ILE A 91 -10.31 12.36 2.18
CA ILE A 91 -10.52 13.80 2.04
C ILE A 91 -11.71 14.23 2.89
N PHE A 92 -12.85 13.56 2.73
CA PHE A 92 -14.05 13.86 3.51
C PHE A 92 -13.78 13.79 5.02
N SER A 93 -13.10 12.75 5.49
CA SER A 93 -12.73 12.60 6.91
C SER A 93 -11.81 13.73 7.42
N VAL A 94 -10.78 14.11 6.65
CA VAL A 94 -9.83 15.15 7.06
C VAL A 94 -10.50 16.53 7.11
N PHE A 95 -11.32 16.85 6.12
CA PHE A 95 -12.00 18.14 6.05
C PHE A 95 -13.21 18.24 6.98
N ALA A 96 -13.88 17.13 7.32
CA ALA A 96 -15.00 17.13 8.26
C ALA A 96 -14.55 17.30 9.72
N ASN A 97 -13.35 16.82 10.09
CA ASN A 97 -12.82 16.84 11.44
C ASN A 97 -12.88 18.21 12.17
N PRO A 98 -12.53 19.37 11.55
CA PRO A 98 -12.65 20.68 12.21
C PRO A 98 -14.10 21.19 12.37
N PHE A 99 -15.07 20.66 11.63
CA PHE A 99 -16.47 21.15 11.66
C PHE A 99 -17.39 20.32 12.54
N VAL A 100 -17.01 19.07 12.86
CA VAL A 100 -17.82 18.14 13.63
C VAL A 100 -17.27 18.07 15.05
N ALA A 101 -18.12 18.38 16.05
CA ALA A 101 -17.75 18.32 17.48
C ALA A 101 -17.66 16.88 18.04
N ILE A 102 -18.00 15.88 17.23
CA ILE A 102 -17.84 14.46 17.53
C ILE A 102 -16.40 14.08 17.20
N ASP A 103 -15.71 13.42 18.13
CA ASP A 103 -14.37 12.88 17.93
C ASP A 103 -14.38 11.81 16.81
N LEU A 104 -14.20 12.23 15.55
CA LEU A 104 -14.08 11.37 14.37
C LEU A 104 -12.74 10.62 14.34
N ARG A 105 -12.24 10.20 15.52
CA ARG A 105 -10.97 9.49 15.69
C ARG A 105 -11.01 8.14 15.00
N PHE A 106 -12.14 7.43 15.08
CA PHE A 106 -12.34 6.16 14.37
C PHE A 106 -12.29 6.30 12.83
N LEU A 107 -12.68 7.46 12.27
CA LEU A 107 -12.55 7.70 10.82
C LEU A 107 -11.10 7.86 10.38
N ARG A 108 -10.14 8.06 11.30
CA ARG A 108 -8.70 8.03 10.97
C ARG A 108 -8.26 6.68 10.44
N ILE A 109 -8.92 5.60 10.85
CA ILE A 109 -8.66 4.24 10.35
C ILE A 109 -8.87 4.19 8.83
N LEU A 110 -9.86 4.93 8.31
CA LEU A 110 -10.13 5.02 6.86
C LEU A 110 -8.97 5.64 6.07
N ARG A 111 -8.04 6.36 6.72
CA ARG A 111 -6.83 6.90 6.07
C ARG A 111 -5.87 5.82 5.60
N GLY A 112 -5.93 4.63 6.18
CA GLY A 112 -5.25 3.44 5.65
C GLY A 112 -5.84 2.94 4.33
N LEU A 113 -7.05 3.31 3.92
CA LEU A 113 -7.60 2.88 2.62
C LEU A 113 -6.88 3.51 1.41
N ARG A 114 -6.14 4.59 1.64
CA ARG A 114 -5.24 5.27 0.69
C ARG A 114 -4.18 4.34 0.09
N LEU A 115 -4.03 3.14 0.61
CA LEU A 115 -3.13 2.10 0.10
C LEU A 115 -3.50 1.50 -1.23
N VAL A 116 -4.80 1.38 -1.48
CA VAL A 116 -5.30 0.83 -2.74
C VAL A 116 -4.81 1.69 -3.92
N HIS A 117 -4.50 2.97 -3.63
CA HIS A 117 -3.93 3.93 -4.56
C HIS A 117 -2.45 3.68 -4.90
N SER A 118 -1.59 3.50 -3.89
CA SER A 118 -0.15 3.22 -4.09
C SER A 118 0.03 1.94 -4.95
N TYR A 119 -0.83 0.94 -4.74
CA TYR A 119 -0.86 -0.29 -5.54
C TYR A 119 -1.12 -0.05 -7.04
N TYR A 120 -2.04 0.86 -7.41
CA TYR A 120 -2.33 1.17 -8.81
C TYR A 120 -1.21 1.99 -9.46
N LEU A 121 -0.63 2.95 -8.73
CA LEU A 121 0.53 3.73 -9.20
C LEU A 121 1.75 2.85 -9.49
N LEU A 122 1.98 1.82 -8.65
CA LEU A 122 3.04 0.83 -8.85
C LEU A 122 2.81 -0.03 -10.10
N GLY A 123 1.55 -0.34 -10.44
CA GLY A 123 1.20 -1.15 -11.62
C GLY A 123 1.53 -0.50 -12.97
N ASP A 124 1.64 0.83 -13.02
CA ASP A 124 1.95 1.59 -14.25
C ASP A 124 3.47 1.81 -14.45
N LEU A 125 4.25 1.82 -13.36
CA LEU A 125 5.72 1.81 -13.37
C LEU A 125 6.32 0.51 -13.94
N ARG A 126 5.49 -0.54 -14.07
CA ARG A 126 5.74 -1.87 -14.65
C ARG A 126 6.50 -1.88 -15.99
N ARG A 127 6.43 -0.79 -16.77
CA ARG A 127 7.03 -0.73 -18.12
C ARG A 127 8.48 -0.23 -18.16
N GLN A 128 9.01 0.42 -17.13
CA GLN A 128 10.17 1.31 -17.31
C GLN A 128 11.41 1.06 -16.43
N SER A 129 11.30 0.43 -15.25
CA SER A 129 12.46 0.21 -14.35
C SER A 129 12.88 -1.26 -14.24
N VAL A 130 14.15 -1.56 -14.53
CA VAL A 130 14.74 -2.91 -14.46
C VAL A 130 14.85 -3.42 -13.02
N PHE A 131 15.17 -2.52 -12.08
CA PHE A 131 15.28 -2.83 -10.65
C PHE A 131 13.93 -3.20 -10.05
N PHE A 132 12.89 -2.42 -10.37
CA PHE A 132 11.54 -2.73 -9.91
C PHE A 132 11.06 -4.05 -10.49
N ARG A 133 11.23 -4.29 -11.80
CA ARG A 133 10.78 -5.54 -12.45
C ARG A 133 11.31 -6.85 -11.81
N ASN A 134 12.48 -6.82 -11.15
CA ASN A 134 13.05 -8.01 -10.52
C ASN A 134 12.55 -8.22 -9.08
N ASN A 135 12.16 -7.16 -8.36
CA ASN A 135 11.77 -7.22 -6.94
C ASN A 135 10.35 -6.65 -6.69
N GLU A 136 9.58 -6.35 -7.74
CA GLU A 136 8.25 -5.72 -7.71
C GLU A 136 7.29 -6.50 -6.82
N ASP A 137 7.21 -7.81 -7.03
CA ASP A 137 6.35 -8.69 -6.25
C ASP A 137 6.68 -8.58 -4.74
N ALA A 138 7.96 -8.49 -4.39
CA ALA A 138 8.41 -8.42 -2.99
C ALA A 138 8.17 -7.05 -2.37
N ILE A 139 8.45 -5.97 -3.11
CA ILE A 139 8.20 -4.59 -2.66
C ILE A 139 6.71 -4.37 -2.47
N VAL A 140 5.88 -4.81 -3.42
CA VAL A 140 4.42 -4.68 -3.35
C VAL A 140 3.86 -5.50 -2.19
N ALA A 141 4.29 -6.74 -2.01
CA ALA A 141 3.83 -7.57 -0.90
C ALA A 141 4.28 -7.03 0.46
N ALA A 142 5.53 -6.57 0.58
CA ALA A 142 6.07 -5.99 1.81
C ALA A 142 5.32 -4.72 2.17
N ASN A 143 5.04 -3.90 1.17
CA ASN A 143 4.24 -2.70 1.32
C ASN A 143 2.83 -3.03 1.81
N ASN A 144 2.12 -3.91 1.10
CA ASN A 144 0.74 -4.29 1.45
C ASN A 144 0.66 -4.82 2.89
N LEU A 145 1.62 -5.65 3.30
CA LEU A 145 1.70 -6.15 4.67
C LEU A 145 1.97 -5.03 5.67
N PHE A 146 2.96 -4.16 5.40
CA PHE A 146 3.35 -3.06 6.28
C PHE A 146 2.14 -2.21 6.64
N ILE A 147 1.36 -1.72 5.67
CA ILE A 147 0.23 -0.87 6.04
C ILE A 147 -0.97 -1.68 6.54
N PHE A 148 -1.16 -2.93 6.12
CA PHE A 148 -2.20 -3.76 6.75
C PHE A 148 -1.95 -3.92 8.26
N ILE A 149 -0.68 -4.11 8.67
CA ILE A 149 -0.28 -4.12 10.09
C ILE A 149 -0.72 -2.83 10.77
N PHE A 150 -0.37 -1.66 10.22
CA PHE A 150 -0.66 -0.39 10.88
C PHE A 150 -2.15 0.00 10.87
N PHE A 151 -2.88 -0.35 9.81
CA PHE A 151 -4.33 -0.19 9.74
C PHE A 151 -5.02 -1.00 10.83
N CYS A 152 -4.68 -2.28 10.93
CA CYS A 152 -5.23 -3.17 11.93
C CYS A 152 -4.84 -2.75 13.34
N THR A 153 -3.58 -2.36 13.56
CA THR A 153 -3.10 -1.81 14.83
C THR A 153 -3.94 -0.62 15.27
N SER A 154 -4.19 0.33 14.36
CA SER A 154 -4.99 1.52 14.67
C SER A 154 -6.46 1.16 14.92
N ALA A 155 -7.02 0.20 14.19
CA ALA A 155 -8.37 -0.29 14.42
C ALA A 155 -8.53 -0.99 15.78
N VAL A 156 -7.58 -1.85 16.15
CA VAL A 156 -7.55 -2.52 17.45
C VAL A 156 -7.43 -1.49 18.57
N TYR A 157 -6.52 -0.53 18.41
CA TYR A 157 -6.29 0.51 19.42
C TYR A 157 -7.54 1.35 19.68
N GLU A 158 -8.15 1.92 18.63
CA GLU A 158 -9.28 2.87 18.76
C GLU A 158 -10.63 2.19 19.04
N LEU A 159 -10.82 0.93 18.63
CA LEU A 159 -12.12 0.24 18.82
C LEU A 159 -12.20 -0.58 20.10
N HIS A 160 -11.05 -1.01 20.62
CA HIS A 160 -11.01 -1.93 21.76
C HIS A 160 -10.13 -1.43 22.90
N PHE A 161 -8.89 -1.01 22.62
CA PHE A 161 -7.96 -0.68 23.71
C PHE A 161 -8.19 0.71 24.30
N SER A 162 -8.70 1.66 23.52
CA SER A 162 -9.10 2.98 24.06
C SER A 162 -10.40 2.95 24.87
N ALA A 163 -11.14 1.83 24.82
CA ALA A 163 -12.43 1.66 25.48
C ALA A 163 -12.35 0.76 26.73
N GLU A 164 -11.22 0.10 26.97
CA GLU A 164 -11.00 -0.76 28.13
C GLU A 164 -10.42 0.03 29.33
N ASP A 165 -10.75 -0.41 30.54
CA ASP A 165 -10.23 0.18 31.79
C ASP A 165 -8.74 -0.12 32.01
N ILE A 166 -8.19 -1.12 31.31
CA ILE A 166 -6.77 -1.48 31.36
C ILE A 166 -6.01 -0.63 30.34
N PRO A 167 -4.97 0.12 30.76
CA PRO A 167 -4.24 0.98 29.86
C PRO A 167 -3.34 0.17 28.91
N HIS A 168 -3.89 -0.24 27.78
CA HIS A 168 -3.13 -0.77 26.67
C HIS A 168 -2.58 0.35 25.79
N THR A 169 -1.32 0.26 25.42
CA THR A 169 -0.63 1.23 24.57
C THR A 169 -0.81 0.90 23.10
N TYR A 170 -0.51 1.86 22.21
CA TYR A 170 -0.47 1.62 20.77
C TYR A 170 0.54 0.52 20.39
N LEU A 171 1.62 0.36 21.18
CA LEU A 171 2.60 -0.71 21.00
C LEU A 171 2.00 -2.09 21.30
N ASP A 172 1.10 -2.20 22.28
CA ASP A 172 0.42 -3.46 22.59
C ASP A 172 -0.53 -3.86 21.45
N ALA A 173 -1.21 -2.88 20.84
CA ALA A 173 -2.03 -3.11 19.66
C ALA A 173 -1.19 -3.54 18.44
N LEU A 174 0.00 -2.95 18.29
CA LEU A 174 0.94 -3.30 17.22
C LEU A 174 1.46 -4.73 17.43
N TYR A 175 1.85 -5.03 18.66
CA TYR A 175 2.31 -6.35 19.07
C TYR A 175 1.23 -7.42 18.84
N PHE A 176 -0.01 -7.20 19.29
CA PHE A 176 -1.14 -8.08 19.02
C PHE A 176 -1.32 -8.31 17.52
N THR A 177 -1.28 -7.23 16.74
CA THR A 177 -1.49 -7.27 15.29
C THR A 177 -0.39 -8.08 14.60
N VAL A 178 0.89 -7.82 14.90
CA VAL A 178 2.02 -8.55 14.32
C VAL A 178 2.02 -10.01 14.76
N ALA A 179 1.78 -10.31 16.04
CA ALA A 179 1.69 -11.68 16.55
C ALA A 179 0.55 -12.48 15.89
N THR A 180 -0.59 -11.83 15.64
CA THR A 180 -1.74 -12.42 14.94
C THR A 180 -1.43 -12.68 13.47
N LEU A 181 -0.82 -11.71 12.79
CA LEU A 181 -0.50 -11.76 11.36
C LEU A 181 0.57 -12.80 11.01
N THR A 182 1.57 -12.90 11.87
CA THR A 182 2.65 -13.90 11.76
C THR A 182 2.21 -15.28 12.21
N THR A 183 0.95 -15.45 12.64
CA THR A 183 0.40 -16.69 13.22
C THR A 183 1.12 -17.18 14.47
N THR A 184 1.90 -16.32 15.12
CA THR A 184 2.63 -16.65 16.36
C THR A 184 1.67 -16.76 17.54
N GLY A 185 0.76 -15.79 17.68
CA GLY A 185 -0.37 -15.84 18.62
C GLY A 185 -0.02 -16.17 20.07
N TYR A 186 0.87 -15.40 20.70
CA TYR A 186 1.31 -15.63 22.09
C TYR A 186 0.18 -15.69 23.12
N GLY A 187 -0.94 -14.98 22.87
CA GLY A 187 -2.15 -15.06 23.68
C GLY A 187 -2.14 -14.26 24.98
N ASP A 188 -1.09 -13.47 25.20
CA ASP A 188 -0.92 -12.51 26.29
C ASP A 188 -1.76 -11.24 26.11
N VAL A 189 -1.94 -10.81 24.86
CA VAL A 189 -2.87 -9.72 24.49
C VAL A 189 -3.96 -10.30 23.59
N THR A 190 -5.24 -10.15 23.96
CA THR A 190 -6.36 -10.71 23.18
C THR A 190 -7.60 -9.83 23.21
N LEU A 191 -8.40 -9.91 22.14
CA LEU A 191 -9.70 -9.24 22.05
C LEU A 191 -10.82 -10.16 22.56
N THR A 192 -11.33 -9.86 23.75
CA THR A 192 -12.33 -10.72 24.41
C THR A 192 -13.78 -10.43 23.98
N THR A 193 -14.05 -9.19 23.54
CA THR A 193 -15.38 -8.73 23.11
C THR A 193 -15.86 -9.42 21.83
N PRO A 194 -17.17 -9.61 21.62
CA PRO A 194 -17.70 -10.22 20.39
C PRO A 194 -17.28 -9.48 19.11
N SER A 195 -17.32 -8.15 19.12
CA SER A 195 -16.85 -7.31 18.01
C SER A 195 -15.34 -7.44 17.78
N GLY A 196 -14.55 -7.55 18.85
CA GLY A 196 -13.11 -7.72 18.76
C GLY A 196 -12.70 -9.11 18.25
N LYS A 197 -13.46 -10.14 18.59
CA LYS A 197 -13.30 -11.47 17.99
C LYS A 197 -13.61 -11.46 16.50
N LEU A 198 -14.69 -10.79 16.08
CA LEU A 198 -15.02 -10.64 14.66
C LEU A 198 -13.92 -9.90 13.89
N LEU A 199 -13.42 -8.80 14.47
CA LEU A 199 -12.29 -8.05 13.90
C LEU A 199 -11.04 -8.94 13.77
N SER A 200 -10.71 -9.71 14.81
CA SER A 200 -9.58 -10.64 14.81
C SER A 200 -9.70 -11.69 13.70
N ILE A 201 -10.88 -12.27 13.49
CA ILE A 201 -11.13 -13.27 12.44
C ILE A 201 -10.88 -12.65 11.04
N LEU A 202 -11.41 -11.44 10.79
CA LEU A 202 -11.19 -10.73 9.53
C LEU A 202 -9.71 -10.40 9.32
N MET A 203 -9.04 -9.93 10.37
CA MET A 203 -7.61 -9.63 10.36
C MET A 203 -6.76 -10.86 10.05
N MET A 204 -7.05 -12.00 10.68
CA MET A 204 -6.35 -13.25 10.42
C MET A 204 -6.52 -13.70 8.97
N GLY A 205 -7.75 -13.66 8.43
CA GLY A 205 -8.03 -14.11 7.06
C GLY A 205 -7.27 -13.32 5.99
N VAL A 206 -7.32 -11.99 6.05
CA VAL A 206 -6.59 -11.12 5.09
C VAL A 206 -5.10 -11.12 5.39
N GLY A 207 -4.77 -11.10 6.67
CA GLY A 207 -3.42 -10.94 7.16
C GLY A 207 -2.47 -12.08 6.83
N VAL A 208 -2.91 -13.32 7.07
CA VAL A 208 -2.13 -14.52 6.73
C VAL A 208 -1.89 -14.57 5.21
N ALA A 209 -2.89 -14.22 4.40
CA ALA A 209 -2.73 -14.18 2.95
C ALA A 209 -1.64 -13.19 2.50
N LEU A 210 -1.60 -11.99 3.11
CA LEU A 210 -0.57 -10.98 2.84
C LEU A 210 0.82 -11.42 3.32
N PHE A 211 0.91 -12.01 4.50
CA PHE A 211 2.19 -12.52 5.02
C PHE A 211 2.74 -13.65 4.14
N VAL A 212 1.89 -14.59 3.72
CA VAL A 212 2.27 -15.65 2.78
C VAL A 212 2.65 -15.06 1.42
N GLN A 213 1.95 -14.04 0.92
CA GLN A 213 2.31 -13.37 -0.32
C GLN A 213 3.71 -12.74 -0.24
N LEU A 214 4.04 -12.10 0.89
CA LEU A 214 5.38 -11.57 1.14
C LEU A 214 6.44 -12.68 1.15
N GLY A 215 6.20 -13.76 1.90
CA GLY A 215 7.12 -14.91 1.92
C GLY A 215 7.34 -15.46 0.51
N ARG A 216 6.26 -15.70 -0.25
CA ARG A 216 6.35 -16.19 -1.63
C ARG A 216 7.11 -15.23 -2.53
N ALA A 217 7.00 -13.92 -2.31
CA ALA A 217 7.69 -12.92 -3.11
C ALA A 217 9.16 -12.76 -2.76
N LEU A 218 9.53 -12.88 -1.47
CA LEU A 218 10.91 -12.85 -0.99
C LEU A 218 11.67 -14.13 -1.38
N PHE A 219 11.01 -15.28 -1.28
CA PHE A 219 11.61 -16.59 -1.57
C PHE A 219 11.36 -17.07 -3.01
N ARG A 220 10.80 -16.23 -3.89
CA ARG A 220 10.61 -16.62 -5.30
C ARG A 220 11.98 -16.60 -5.99
N PRO A 221 12.45 -17.72 -6.58
CA PRO A 221 13.67 -17.68 -7.38
C PRO A 221 13.46 -16.70 -8.55
N THR A 222 14.41 -15.78 -8.71
CA THR A 222 14.39 -14.74 -9.73
C THR A 222 14.41 -15.41 -11.11
N LYS A 223 13.26 -15.44 -11.80
CA LYS A 223 13.20 -16.06 -13.14
C LYS A 223 13.74 -15.08 -14.18
N VAL A 224 14.72 -15.54 -14.94
CA VAL A 224 15.31 -14.79 -16.04
C VAL A 224 14.47 -14.91 -17.31
N LYS A 225 14.42 -13.82 -18.08
CA LYS A 225 13.79 -13.81 -19.42
C LYS A 225 14.84 -14.17 -20.46
N TYR A 226 14.89 -15.44 -20.83
CA TYR A 226 15.74 -15.96 -21.91
C TYR A 226 14.87 -16.79 -22.85
N LYS A 227 14.87 -16.47 -24.15
CA LYS A 227 14.05 -17.20 -25.13
C LYS A 227 14.76 -18.50 -25.52
N CYS A 228 14.13 -19.63 -25.23
CA CYS A 228 14.58 -20.92 -25.72
C CYS A 228 14.50 -20.95 -27.25
N THR A 229 15.60 -21.32 -27.91
CA THR A 229 15.70 -21.40 -29.37
C THR A 229 14.87 -22.54 -29.96
N SER A 230 14.61 -23.60 -29.19
CA SER A 230 13.87 -24.79 -29.64
C SER A 230 12.35 -24.66 -29.50
N CYS A 231 11.83 -24.25 -28.34
CA CYS A 231 10.37 -24.19 -28.08
C CYS A 231 9.82 -22.78 -27.88
N GLY A 232 10.67 -21.75 -27.85
CA GLY A 232 10.23 -20.37 -27.65
C GLY A 232 9.82 -20.00 -26.22
N LEU A 233 10.00 -20.90 -25.24
CA LEU A 233 9.75 -20.57 -23.83
C LEU A 233 10.61 -19.37 -23.39
N LEU A 234 10.00 -18.37 -22.75
CA LEU A 234 10.68 -17.11 -22.41
C LEU A 234 11.20 -17.04 -20.97
N ARG A 235 10.69 -17.86 -20.04
CA ARG A 235 11.00 -17.77 -18.61
C ARG A 235 11.68 -19.03 -18.09
N HIS A 236 12.90 -18.86 -17.62
CA HIS A 236 13.76 -19.91 -17.08
C HIS A 236 14.21 -19.53 -15.66
N ASP A 237 14.67 -20.52 -14.90
CA ASP A 237 15.37 -20.26 -13.64
C ASP A 237 16.77 -19.70 -13.96
N ALA A 238 17.34 -18.90 -13.05
CA ALA A 238 18.57 -18.15 -13.32
C ALA A 238 19.79 -19.04 -13.60
N ASP A 239 19.78 -20.25 -13.06
CA ASP A 239 20.77 -21.31 -13.16
C ASP A 239 20.37 -22.44 -14.15
N ALA A 240 19.30 -22.25 -14.92
CA ALA A 240 18.80 -23.29 -15.81
C ALA A 240 19.77 -23.55 -16.98
N ILE A 241 20.40 -24.74 -17.00
CA ILE A 241 21.20 -25.22 -18.15
C ILE A 241 20.28 -25.79 -19.24
N HIS A 242 19.12 -26.34 -18.86
CA HIS A 242 18.18 -26.98 -19.76
C HIS A 242 16.79 -26.33 -19.68
N CYS A 243 16.10 -26.28 -20.81
CA CYS A 243 14.76 -25.72 -20.89
C CYS A 243 13.77 -26.67 -20.21
N LYS A 244 13.04 -26.18 -19.21
CA LYS A 244 12.04 -26.97 -18.48
C LYS A 244 10.89 -27.52 -19.33
N HIS A 245 10.68 -26.97 -20.53
CA HIS A 245 9.58 -27.39 -21.42
C HIS A 245 10.02 -28.42 -22.47
N CYS A 246 11.19 -28.23 -23.09
CA CYS A 246 11.64 -29.11 -24.19
C CYS A 246 12.99 -29.81 -23.96
N GLY A 247 13.67 -29.57 -22.85
CA GLY A 247 14.97 -30.16 -22.54
C GLY A 247 16.16 -29.58 -23.32
N ALA A 248 15.95 -28.67 -24.28
CA ALA A 248 17.04 -28.05 -25.04
C ALA A 248 17.94 -27.20 -24.13
N THR A 249 19.24 -27.21 -24.43
CA THR A 249 20.24 -26.44 -23.67
C THR A 249 19.99 -24.93 -23.84
N VAL A 250 19.83 -24.25 -22.72
CA VAL A 250 19.68 -22.79 -22.62
C VAL A 250 20.82 -22.34 -21.72
N ALA A 251 22.00 -22.10 -22.31
CA ALA A 251 23.19 -21.71 -21.57
C ALA A 251 23.08 -20.22 -21.15
N ILE A 252 22.37 -19.96 -20.05
CA ILE A 252 22.15 -18.61 -19.55
C ILE A 252 23.41 -18.15 -18.79
N GLU A 253 23.98 -17.02 -19.19
CA GLU A 253 25.10 -16.41 -18.48
C GLU A 253 24.65 -15.95 -17.07
N SER A 254 25.26 -16.53 -16.04
CA SER A 254 25.06 -16.15 -14.64
C SER A 254 26.36 -15.58 -14.06
N SER A 255 26.25 -14.71 -13.05
CA SER A 255 27.43 -14.12 -12.39
C SER A 255 28.18 -15.08 -11.44
N GLY A 256 27.72 -16.34 -11.32
CA GLY A 256 28.31 -17.35 -10.44
C GLY A 256 28.22 -17.03 -8.95
N LYS A 257 27.30 -16.15 -8.53
CA LYS A 257 27.11 -15.73 -7.12
C LYS A 257 26.04 -16.50 -6.36
N ASP A 258 25.32 -17.39 -7.03
CA ASP A 258 24.23 -18.20 -6.47
C ASP A 258 24.59 -19.68 -6.54
#